data_AF-A0A1I8FNZ7-F1
#
_entry.id   AF-A0A1I8FNZ7-F1
#
_cell.length_a   1.000
_cell.length_b   1.000
_cell.length_c   1.000
_cell.angle_alpha   90.00
_cell.angle_beta   90.00
_cell.angle_gamma   90.00
#
_symmetry.space_group_name_H-M   'P 1'
#
loop_
_entity.id
_entity.type
_entity.pdbx_description
1 polymer ?
#
loop_
_entity_poly.entity_id
_entity_poly.type
_entity_poly.pdbx_seq_one_letter_code
_entity_poly.pdbx_strand_id
1 'polypeptide(L)'
;MPVGANKKGRGKGGKGGKKKGASDSLAVDPVKLMKQILAEYESKCSELVSGVCPSVRLAMREAIEQEKLMSKFIVCPRDRSEFTRWADEDLIAMFGPPEMQKTPEKKKPASAGSGRSRSRSQSRKRAQKKGEPASGQVRQEGAAAAEPRPLARVRPLMEALRAKRYTGISALYVWDMCLDLIELNSISSLIGKGFYALTKVELMDCLLQPDSLKSFGDSTRACRTLTEIVLDFNDLCYCDLTYLSGKYLGTLLCQSAVVDLFLDGNELEAEGVIYLVDSLAEYAEDEAKRREEEAQRKLQEAAEKALQSASEAKPDSAKSSKSGKKKGGKKGGKKGGKKGRKKRAERKGGKK
;
A
#
# COMPACT_ATOMS: atom_id res chain seq x y z
N MET A 1 -24.27 60.65 42.82
CA MET A 1 -24.69 61.75 41.92
C MET A 1 -23.71 61.82 40.74
N PRO A 2 -24.09 62.11 39.49
CA PRO A 2 -25.41 62.18 38.82
C PRO A 2 -25.68 60.91 37.94
N VAL A 3 -26.91 60.45 37.68
CA VAL A 3 -28.02 60.95 36.80
C VAL A 3 -27.74 60.76 35.31
N GLY A 4 -28.33 59.73 34.67
CA GLY A 4 -29.39 59.89 33.64
C GLY A 4 -28.89 59.29 32.31
N ALA A 5 -29.67 58.77 31.37
CA ALA A 5 -31.10 58.70 31.21
C ALA A 5 -31.47 57.51 30.29
N ASN A 6 -32.71 57.08 30.49
CA ASN A 6 -33.45 56.00 29.87
C ASN A 6 -33.90 56.36 28.44
N LYS A 7 -33.94 55.41 27.50
CA LYS A 7 -35.02 55.37 26.49
C LYS A 7 -35.28 53.95 25.96
N LYS A 8 -36.39 53.41 26.46
CA LYS A 8 -37.14 52.26 25.94
C LYS A 8 -37.62 52.52 24.51
N GLY A 9 -37.53 51.50 23.66
CA GLY A 9 -38.30 51.33 22.44
C GLY A 9 -38.60 49.85 22.22
N ARG A 10 -39.85 49.46 22.49
CA ARG A 10 -40.41 48.10 22.48
C ARG A 10 -40.81 47.73 21.05
N GLY A 11 -40.51 46.50 20.61
CA GLY A 11 -41.09 45.90 19.40
C GLY A 11 -40.97 44.39 19.43
N LYS A 12 -42.09 43.70 19.73
CA LYS A 12 -42.24 42.25 19.84
C LYS A 12 -42.16 41.57 18.45
N GLY A 13 -41.62 40.36 18.42
CA GLY A 13 -41.79 39.43 17.29
C GLY A 13 -41.05 38.12 17.52
N GLY A 14 -41.61 37.23 18.33
CA GLY A 14 -41.08 35.88 18.48
C GLY A 14 -41.42 35.00 17.28
N LYS A 15 -40.47 34.16 16.84
CA LYS A 15 -40.75 32.84 16.25
C LYS A 15 -39.46 32.03 16.09
N GLY A 16 -39.51 30.79 16.58
CA GLY A 16 -38.78 29.68 15.99
C GLY A 16 -37.33 29.53 16.42
N GLY A 17 -37.13 29.02 17.63
CA GLY A 17 -35.93 28.25 17.94
C GLY A 17 -35.84 27.07 16.97
N LYS A 18 -34.92 27.15 15.99
CA LYS A 18 -34.38 25.98 15.30
C LYS A 18 -32.93 25.88 15.76
N LYS A 19 -32.68 25.00 16.72
CA LYS A 19 -31.34 24.48 17.01
C LYS A 19 -30.79 23.93 15.68
N LYS A 20 -29.98 24.71 14.96
CA LYS A 20 -29.03 24.15 14.02
C LYS A 20 -27.89 23.63 14.88
N GLY A 21 -27.90 22.31 15.11
CA GLY A 21 -26.71 21.62 15.56
C GLY A 21 -25.59 21.94 14.58
N ALA A 22 -24.57 22.67 15.04
CA ALA A 22 -23.30 22.77 14.36
C ALA A 22 -22.59 21.44 14.57
N SER A 23 -22.97 20.46 13.76
CA SER A 23 -22.23 19.24 13.52
C SER A 23 -22.01 19.14 12.01
N ASP A 24 -21.36 20.16 11.44
CA ASP A 24 -20.80 20.07 10.10
C ASP A 24 -19.29 20.00 10.26
N SER A 25 -18.80 18.76 10.38
CA SER A 25 -17.46 18.41 9.94
C SER A 25 -17.29 18.96 8.53
N LEU A 26 -16.30 19.84 8.33
CA LEU A 26 -15.89 20.35 7.03
C LEU A 26 -15.82 19.21 6.00
N ALA A 27 -16.87 19.05 5.20
CA ALA A 27 -16.87 18.14 4.08
C ALA A 27 -15.88 18.72 3.07
N VAL A 28 -14.67 18.20 3.06
CA VAL A 28 -13.64 18.62 2.13
C VAL A 28 -14.12 18.23 0.73
N ASP A 29 -14.31 19.23 -0.13
CA ASP A 29 -14.63 19.01 -1.53
C ASP A 29 -13.53 18.14 -2.17
N PRO A 30 -13.85 16.90 -2.58
CA PRO A 30 -12.85 15.94 -3.06
C PRO A 30 -12.15 16.43 -4.32
N VAL A 31 -12.88 17.13 -5.20
CA VAL A 31 -12.35 17.68 -6.45
C VAL A 31 -11.34 18.77 -6.15
N LYS A 32 -11.67 19.68 -5.23
CA LYS A 32 -10.77 20.76 -4.82
C LYS A 32 -9.49 20.22 -4.17
N LEU A 33 -9.61 19.24 -3.27
CA LEU A 33 -8.47 18.63 -2.61
C LEU A 33 -7.55 17.91 -3.61
N MET A 34 -8.10 17.08 -4.50
CA MET A 34 -7.31 16.37 -5.50
C MET A 34 -6.60 17.32 -6.47
N LYS A 35 -7.26 18.41 -6.92
CA LYS A 35 -6.62 19.46 -7.73
C LYS A 35 -5.47 20.14 -7.00
N GLN A 36 -5.64 20.43 -5.70
CA GLN A 36 -4.59 21.02 -4.88
C GLN A 36 -3.40 20.08 -4.68
N ILE A 37 -3.64 18.77 -4.53
CA ILE A 37 -2.57 17.77 -4.41
C ILE A 37 -1.82 17.64 -5.74
N LEU A 38 -2.54 17.57 -6.87
CA LEU A 38 -1.91 17.49 -8.19
C LEU A 38 -1.03 18.71 -8.48
N ALA A 39 -1.53 19.92 -8.21
CA ALA A 39 -0.76 21.15 -8.39
C ALA A 39 0.47 21.20 -7.48
N GLU A 40 0.34 20.77 -6.23
CA GLU A 40 1.47 20.67 -5.30
C GLU A 40 2.49 19.63 -5.77
N TYR A 41 2.04 18.49 -6.27
CA TYR A 41 2.90 17.44 -6.81
C TYR A 41 3.69 17.93 -8.02
N GLU A 42 3.04 18.58 -9.00
CA GLU A 42 3.72 19.15 -10.17
C GLU A 42 4.71 20.26 -9.76
N SER A 43 4.37 21.07 -8.75
CA SER A 43 5.28 22.06 -8.15
C SER A 43 6.50 21.40 -7.51
N LYS A 44 6.30 20.34 -6.70
CA LYS A 44 7.38 19.61 -6.03
C LYS A 44 8.26 18.83 -6.99
N CYS A 45 7.72 18.32 -8.09
CA CYS A 45 8.50 17.74 -9.17
C CYS A 45 9.47 18.77 -9.76
N SER A 46 9.01 20.00 -9.96
CA SER A 46 9.85 21.10 -10.48
C SER A 46 10.92 21.52 -9.46
N GLU A 47 10.57 21.62 -8.18
CA GLU A 47 11.49 21.99 -7.09
C GLU A 47 12.60 20.95 -6.87
N LEU A 48 12.24 19.66 -6.94
CA LEU A 48 13.16 18.54 -6.67
C LEU A 48 13.81 17.96 -7.94
N VAL A 49 13.71 18.66 -9.08
CA VAL A 49 14.29 18.25 -10.37
C VAL A 49 13.89 16.81 -10.73
N SER A 50 12.59 16.54 -10.64
CA SER A 50 11.99 15.23 -10.89
C SER A 50 10.96 15.30 -12.00
N GLY A 51 10.89 14.25 -12.82
CA GLY A 51 9.83 14.08 -13.79
C GLY A 51 8.47 13.87 -13.12
N VAL A 52 7.42 14.44 -13.72
CA VAL A 52 6.05 14.14 -13.32
C VAL A 52 5.70 12.74 -13.80
N CYS A 53 5.36 11.84 -12.87
CA CYS A 53 5.01 10.47 -13.16
C CYS A 53 3.67 10.41 -13.93
N PRO A 54 3.63 9.85 -15.15
CA PRO A 54 2.42 9.82 -15.98
C PRO A 54 1.26 9.07 -15.31
N SER A 55 1.55 7.91 -14.72
CA SER A 55 0.57 7.06 -14.02
C SER A 55 -0.11 7.79 -12.86
N VAL A 56 0.67 8.48 -12.02
CA VAL A 56 0.14 9.30 -10.92
C VAL A 56 -0.73 10.44 -11.45
N ARG A 57 -0.23 11.16 -12.46
CA ARG A 57 -0.95 12.31 -13.03
C ARG A 57 -2.28 11.89 -13.67
N LEU A 58 -2.29 10.80 -14.42
CA LEU A 58 -3.50 10.26 -15.06
C LEU A 58 -4.51 9.84 -13.99
N ALA A 59 -4.09 9.05 -13.01
CA ALA A 59 -4.97 8.57 -11.94
C ALA A 59 -5.57 9.71 -11.11
N MET A 60 -4.80 10.77 -10.83
CA MET A 60 -5.33 11.98 -10.16
C MET A 60 -6.36 12.73 -11.01
N ARG A 61 -6.18 12.79 -12.34
CA ARG A 61 -7.14 13.44 -13.24
C ARG A 61 -8.44 12.63 -13.35
N GLU A 62 -8.34 11.31 -13.50
CA GLU A 62 -9.51 10.42 -13.50
C GLU A 62 -10.28 10.52 -12.17
N ALA A 63 -9.58 10.59 -11.04
CA ALA A 63 -10.22 10.78 -9.74
C ALA A 63 -10.93 12.14 -9.60
N ILE A 64 -10.38 13.19 -10.21
CA ILE A 64 -11.02 14.51 -10.30
C ILE A 64 -12.29 14.46 -11.15
N GLU A 65 -12.26 13.74 -12.28
CA GLU A 65 -13.42 13.57 -13.16
C GLU A 65 -14.54 12.74 -12.51
N GLN A 66 -14.16 11.74 -11.71
CA GLN A 66 -15.09 10.89 -10.96
C GLN A 66 -15.54 11.48 -9.62
N GLU A 67 -15.09 12.70 -9.29
CA GLU A 67 -15.36 13.38 -8.02
C GLU A 67 -15.03 12.53 -6.77
N LYS A 68 -13.96 11.73 -6.85
CA LYS A 68 -13.60 10.73 -5.83
C LYS A 68 -12.20 10.97 -5.27
N LEU A 69 -12.02 10.64 -3.98
CA LEU A 69 -10.70 10.58 -3.35
C LEU A 69 -9.97 9.28 -3.69
N MET A 70 -8.69 9.39 -4.03
CA MET A 70 -7.84 8.24 -4.34
C MET A 70 -7.32 7.55 -3.09
N SER A 71 -7.66 6.29 -2.88
CA SER A 71 -7.04 5.51 -1.81
C SER A 71 -5.80 4.73 -2.27
N LYS A 72 -5.62 4.56 -3.58
CA LYS A 72 -4.53 3.79 -4.17
C LYS A 72 -3.66 4.71 -5.03
N PHE A 73 -2.36 4.71 -4.80
CA PHE A 73 -1.39 5.45 -5.62
C PHE A 73 -0.42 4.49 -6.25
N ILE A 74 -0.29 4.57 -7.58
CA ILE A 74 0.65 3.77 -8.35
C ILE A 74 1.67 4.73 -8.94
N VAL A 75 2.93 4.57 -8.54
CA VAL A 75 4.07 5.30 -9.07
C VAL A 75 4.84 4.33 -9.94
N CYS A 76 4.54 4.36 -11.23
CA CYS A 76 5.25 3.61 -12.25
C CYS A 76 5.75 4.62 -13.29
N PRO A 77 7.07 4.91 -13.33
CA PRO A 77 7.68 5.76 -14.34
C PRO A 77 7.60 5.16 -15.75
N ARG A 78 7.48 3.83 -15.85
CA ARG A 78 7.31 3.11 -17.11
C ARG A 78 5.89 3.32 -17.64
N ASP A 79 5.66 4.42 -18.35
CA ASP A 79 4.84 4.30 -19.55
C ASP A 79 5.57 3.28 -20.42
N ARG A 80 5.02 2.06 -20.60
CA ARG A 80 5.48 1.17 -21.67
C ARG A 80 5.22 1.87 -23.01
N SER A 81 6.05 2.83 -23.40
CA SER A 81 6.42 2.90 -24.81
C SER A 81 7.00 1.52 -25.09
N GLU A 82 6.31 0.76 -25.94
CA GLU A 82 6.71 -0.57 -26.36
C GLU A 82 8.23 -0.65 -26.41
N PHE A 83 8.79 -1.53 -25.59
CA PHE A 83 10.19 -1.88 -25.71
C PHE A 83 10.34 -2.40 -27.14
N THR A 84 10.80 -1.56 -28.06
CA THR A 84 11.30 -2.01 -29.34
C THR A 84 12.45 -2.92 -28.96
N ARG A 85 12.20 -4.24 -29.01
CA ARG A 85 13.27 -5.24 -29.00
C ARG A 85 14.29 -4.70 -29.98
N TRP A 86 15.46 -4.33 -29.47
CA TRP A 86 16.58 -4.07 -30.36
C TRP A 86 16.72 -5.32 -31.19
N ALA A 87 16.64 -5.17 -32.51
CA ALA A 87 16.92 -6.30 -33.38
C ALA A 87 18.39 -6.67 -33.15
N ASP A 88 18.73 -7.95 -33.36
CA ASP A 88 20.14 -8.38 -33.26
C ASP A 88 21.05 -7.50 -34.15
N GLU A 89 20.51 -6.95 -35.24
CA GLU A 89 21.16 -5.97 -36.11
C GLU A 89 21.58 -4.67 -35.40
N ASP A 90 20.73 -4.14 -34.50
CA ASP A 90 21.01 -2.92 -33.72
C ASP A 90 22.09 -3.17 -32.65
N LEU A 91 22.05 -4.35 -32.03
CA LEU A 91 23.06 -4.80 -31.07
C LEU A 91 24.40 -5.06 -31.74
N ILE A 92 24.40 -5.68 -32.93
CA ILE A 92 25.61 -5.92 -33.73
C ILE A 92 26.19 -4.60 -34.25
N ALA A 93 25.36 -3.62 -34.60
CA ALA A 93 25.81 -2.31 -35.05
C ALA A 93 26.52 -1.52 -33.94
N MET A 94 26.05 -1.62 -32.68
CA MET A 94 26.66 -0.90 -31.55
C MET A 94 27.81 -1.65 -30.87
N PHE A 95 27.71 -2.98 -30.75
CA PHE A 95 28.61 -3.80 -29.93
C PHE A 95 29.25 -4.96 -30.69
N GLY A 96 28.90 -5.17 -31.96
CA GLY A 96 29.47 -6.23 -32.77
C GLY A 96 30.93 -5.95 -33.14
N PRO A 97 31.71 -6.99 -33.48
CA PRO A 97 33.07 -6.83 -33.99
C PRO A 97 33.08 -5.97 -35.27
N PRO A 98 34.16 -5.20 -35.55
CA PRO A 98 34.22 -4.30 -36.70
C PRO A 98 34.03 -4.99 -38.08
N GLU A 99 34.20 -6.31 -38.17
CA GLU A 99 33.94 -7.08 -39.40
C GLU A 99 32.45 -7.27 -39.72
N MET A 100 31.56 -7.19 -38.72
CA MET A 100 30.10 -7.38 -38.88
C MET A 100 29.31 -6.05 -38.93
N GLN A 101 29.94 -4.92 -38.63
CA GLN A 101 29.35 -3.58 -38.77
C GLN A 101 29.42 -3.10 -40.24
N LYS A 102 28.80 -3.82 -41.17
CA LYS A 102 28.76 -3.39 -42.59
C LYS A 102 27.58 -2.45 -42.82
N THR A 103 27.87 -1.24 -43.29
CA THR A 103 26.88 -0.27 -43.75
C THR A 103 26.10 -0.83 -44.95
N PRO A 104 24.79 -0.54 -45.07
CA PRO A 104 23.99 -1.05 -46.19
C PRO A 104 24.48 -0.43 -47.51
N GLU A 105 25.07 -1.26 -48.37
CA GLU A 105 25.42 -0.88 -49.73
C GLU A 105 24.17 -0.43 -50.51
N LYS A 106 24.22 0.80 -51.02
CA LYS A 106 23.26 1.33 -52.00
C LYS A 106 23.23 0.41 -53.23
N LYS A 107 22.17 -0.40 -53.38
CA LYS A 107 21.87 -1.09 -54.64
C LYS A 107 21.66 -0.07 -55.77
N LYS A 108 22.64 0.03 -56.68
CA LYS A 108 22.47 0.58 -58.03
C LYS A 108 21.61 -0.38 -58.86
N PRO A 109 20.70 0.10 -59.73
CA PRO A 109 19.94 -0.77 -60.62
C PRO A 109 20.82 -1.28 -61.77
N ALA A 110 20.68 -2.57 -62.06
CA ALA A 110 21.37 -3.27 -63.13
C ALA A 110 20.90 -2.80 -64.51
N SER A 111 21.86 -2.53 -65.38
CA SER A 111 21.69 -2.37 -66.82
C SER A 111 21.64 -3.75 -67.50
N ALA A 112 20.56 -4.04 -68.22
CA ALA A 112 20.52 -5.10 -69.22
C ALA A 112 20.10 -4.49 -70.57
N GLY A 113 20.93 -4.68 -71.59
CA GLY A 113 20.75 -4.16 -72.92
C GLY A 113 20.18 -5.19 -73.92
N SER A 114 19.77 -4.63 -75.06
CA SER A 114 19.30 -5.25 -76.31
C SER A 114 17.87 -5.83 -76.29
N GLY A 115 16.98 -5.55 -77.24
CA GLY A 115 17.02 -4.69 -78.41
C GLY A 115 15.87 -5.08 -79.35
N ARG A 116 15.03 -4.12 -79.78
CA ARG A 116 14.37 -4.09 -81.10
C ARG A 116 13.42 -2.88 -81.25
N SER A 117 13.81 -2.01 -82.17
CA SER A 117 13.02 -1.28 -83.18
C SER A 117 11.50 -1.17 -83.01
N ARG A 118 11.01 0.08 -82.91
CA ARG A 118 10.02 0.67 -83.85
C ARG A 118 9.75 2.17 -83.58
N SER A 119 10.20 2.98 -84.52
CA SER A 119 9.56 4.15 -85.14
C SER A 119 8.42 4.94 -84.46
N ARG A 120 8.56 6.26 -84.66
CA ARG A 120 7.53 7.30 -84.92
C ARG A 120 6.87 8.05 -83.74
N SER A 121 7.33 9.31 -83.62
CA SER A 121 6.51 10.53 -83.73
C SER A 121 5.48 10.82 -82.63
N GLN A 122 5.70 11.87 -81.85
CA GLN A 122 5.09 13.21 -82.06
C GLN A 122 5.28 14.09 -80.82
N SER A 123 5.95 15.22 -81.03
CA SER A 123 5.89 16.40 -80.17
C SER A 123 4.54 17.08 -80.31
N ARG A 124 3.90 17.48 -79.19
CA ARG A 124 3.49 18.87 -78.86
C ARG A 124 2.33 18.95 -77.87
N LYS A 125 2.46 19.99 -77.01
CA LYS A 125 1.43 20.85 -76.39
C LYS A 125 0.81 20.45 -75.04
N ARG A 126 1.35 21.10 -74.00
CA ARG A 126 0.72 22.11 -73.12
C ARG A 126 -0.77 21.93 -72.73
N ALA A 127 -0.94 21.92 -71.40
CA ALA A 127 -1.79 22.80 -70.58
C ALA A 127 -3.17 22.31 -70.10
N GLN A 128 -3.27 22.30 -68.76
CA GLN A 128 -4.37 22.80 -67.91
C GLN A 128 -5.58 21.89 -67.56
N LYS A 129 -5.57 21.52 -66.26
CA LYS A 129 -6.56 21.93 -65.22
C LYS A 129 -7.89 21.18 -65.12
N LYS A 130 -7.96 20.29 -64.13
CA LYS A 130 -9.11 19.92 -63.24
C LYS A 130 -8.52 18.90 -62.25
N GLY A 131 -8.57 19.02 -60.94
CA GLY A 131 -9.65 19.47 -60.07
C GLY A 131 -9.95 18.29 -59.12
N GLU A 132 -9.86 18.55 -57.82
CA GLU A 132 -10.32 17.74 -56.67
C GLU A 132 -9.32 16.87 -55.88
N PRO A 133 -9.53 16.75 -54.55
CA PRO A 133 -8.47 16.79 -53.56
C PRO A 133 -8.17 15.42 -52.96
N ALA A 134 -6.89 15.17 -52.67
CA ALA A 134 -6.47 14.01 -51.91
C ALA A 134 -5.78 14.44 -50.62
N SER A 135 -6.35 13.94 -49.51
CA SER A 135 -5.68 13.52 -48.28
C SER A 135 -4.78 14.53 -47.57
N GLY A 136 -5.25 14.93 -46.38
CA GLY A 136 -4.48 15.69 -45.40
C GLY A 136 -3.12 15.07 -45.13
N GLN A 137 -2.07 15.85 -45.41
CA GLN A 137 -0.76 15.65 -44.85
C GLN A 137 -0.84 15.95 -43.35
N VAL A 138 -0.88 14.89 -42.55
CA VAL A 138 -0.39 14.93 -41.17
C VAL A 138 1.07 15.33 -41.27
N ARG A 139 1.37 16.58 -40.90
CA ARG A 139 2.74 17.01 -40.62
C ARG A 139 3.26 16.11 -39.49
N GLN A 140 4.13 15.17 -39.85
CA GLN A 140 5.08 14.60 -38.91
C GLN A 140 5.99 15.76 -38.47
N GLU A 141 5.65 16.35 -37.33
CA GLU A 141 6.61 17.16 -36.58
C GLU A 141 7.73 16.21 -36.18
N GLY A 142 8.91 16.46 -36.77
CA GLY A 142 10.12 15.75 -36.42
C GLY A 142 10.36 15.84 -34.92
N ALA A 143 10.67 14.70 -34.32
CA ALA A 143 11.16 14.60 -32.96
C ALA A 143 12.46 15.42 -32.85
N ALA A 144 12.32 16.68 -32.50
CA ALA A 144 13.40 17.48 -31.96
C ALA A 144 13.90 16.73 -30.72
N ALA A 145 15.22 16.50 -30.65
CA ALA A 145 15.89 15.90 -29.52
C ALA A 145 15.47 16.65 -28.24
N ALA A 146 14.53 16.07 -27.51
CA ALA A 146 14.07 16.60 -26.25
C ALA A 146 15.21 16.39 -25.26
N GLU A 147 15.64 17.48 -24.61
CA GLU A 147 16.39 17.43 -23.34
C GLU A 147 15.87 16.26 -22.49
N PRO A 148 16.74 15.41 -21.92
CA PRO A 148 16.32 14.23 -21.21
C PRO A 148 15.40 14.66 -20.07
N ARG A 149 14.11 14.31 -20.19
CA ARG A 149 13.12 14.59 -19.14
C ARG A 149 13.66 13.99 -17.84
N PRO A 150 13.69 14.75 -16.73
CA PRO A 150 14.23 14.25 -15.48
C PRO A 150 13.47 12.99 -15.07
N LEU A 151 14.18 12.00 -14.53
CA LEU A 151 13.57 10.76 -14.09
C LEU A 151 12.52 11.04 -13.00
N ALA A 152 11.40 10.32 -13.06
CA ALA A 152 10.37 10.42 -12.02
C ALA A 152 10.92 9.88 -10.69
N ARG A 153 10.54 10.55 -9.60
CA ARG A 153 10.91 10.19 -8.22
C ARG A 153 9.63 10.11 -7.37
N VAL A 154 9.69 9.36 -6.27
CA VAL A 154 8.54 9.17 -5.36
C VAL A 154 8.43 10.32 -4.36
N ARG A 155 9.56 10.88 -3.93
CA ARG A 155 9.62 11.93 -2.91
C ARG A 155 8.70 13.13 -3.19
N PRO A 156 8.61 13.70 -4.41
CA PRO A 156 7.69 14.79 -4.70
C PRO A 156 6.22 14.45 -4.37
N LEU A 157 5.80 13.21 -4.64
CA LEU A 157 4.45 12.74 -4.29
C LEU A 157 4.27 12.65 -2.78
N MET A 158 5.25 12.08 -2.07
CA MET A 158 5.21 11.96 -0.61
C MET A 158 5.14 13.34 0.06
N GLU A 159 5.91 14.32 -0.43
CA GLU A 159 5.88 15.70 0.06
C GLU A 159 4.53 16.39 -0.22
N ALA A 160 3.96 16.20 -1.41
CA ALA A 160 2.66 16.77 -1.77
C ALA A 160 1.51 16.23 -0.89
N LEU A 161 1.47 14.90 -0.67
CA LEU A 161 0.48 14.27 0.21
C LEU A 161 0.57 14.81 1.64
N ARG A 162 1.81 15.01 2.14
CA ARG A 162 2.06 15.58 3.47
C ARG A 162 1.65 17.05 3.55
N ALA A 163 1.97 17.85 2.53
CA ALA A 163 1.66 19.28 2.48
C ALA A 163 0.15 19.53 2.55
N LYS A 164 -0.65 18.67 1.91
CA LYS A 164 -2.12 18.75 1.95
C LYS A 164 -2.76 17.88 3.03
N ARG A 165 -1.97 17.27 3.92
CA ARG A 165 -2.43 16.38 5.00
C ARG A 165 -3.39 15.29 4.51
N TYR A 166 -3.08 14.71 3.36
CA TYR A 166 -3.94 13.72 2.73
C TYR A 166 -3.88 12.37 3.45
N THR A 167 -4.90 12.04 4.24
CA THR A 167 -4.94 10.79 5.02
C THR A 167 -5.71 9.65 4.34
N GLY A 168 -6.31 9.90 3.17
CA GLY A 168 -7.16 8.94 2.47
C GLY A 168 -6.40 7.80 1.76
N ILE A 169 -5.07 7.77 1.85
CA ILE A 169 -4.24 6.73 1.24
C ILE A 169 -4.33 5.43 2.03
N SER A 170 -4.64 4.33 1.32
CA SER A 170 -4.71 2.98 1.85
C SER A 170 -3.68 2.04 1.21
N ALA A 171 -3.29 2.27 -0.05
CA ALA A 171 -2.30 1.44 -0.72
C ALA A 171 -1.34 2.28 -1.57
N LEU A 172 -0.05 1.96 -1.47
CA LEU A 172 1.01 2.58 -2.25
C LEU A 172 1.74 1.51 -3.05
N TYR A 173 1.85 1.73 -4.36
CA TYR A 173 2.53 0.86 -5.30
C TYR A 173 3.65 1.70 -5.94
N VAL A 174 4.89 1.23 -5.83
CA VAL A 174 6.06 1.84 -6.47
C VAL A 174 6.76 0.74 -7.23
N TRP A 175 6.82 0.88 -8.55
CA TRP A 175 7.33 -0.16 -9.42
C TRP A 175 8.38 0.40 -10.37
N ASP A 176 9.38 -0.42 -10.70
CA ASP A 176 10.39 -0.14 -11.73
C ASP A 176 11.16 1.17 -11.51
N MET A 177 11.48 1.49 -10.26
CA MET A 177 12.10 2.76 -9.89
C MET A 177 13.14 2.56 -8.81
N CYS A 178 14.39 2.95 -9.08
CA CYS A 178 15.46 2.89 -8.10
C CYS A 178 15.12 3.76 -6.87
N LEU A 179 14.91 3.13 -5.73
CA LEU A 179 14.67 3.78 -4.46
C LEU A 179 15.99 3.90 -3.70
N ASP A 180 16.60 5.08 -3.81
CA ASP A 180 17.72 5.42 -2.94
C ASP A 180 17.26 5.59 -1.47
N LEU A 181 18.23 5.72 -0.56
CA LEU A 181 17.97 5.92 0.86
C LEU A 181 17.01 7.10 1.14
N ILE A 182 17.09 8.19 0.37
CA ILE A 182 16.28 9.40 0.58
C ILE A 182 14.83 9.16 0.13
N GLU A 183 14.66 8.49 -1.01
CA GLU A 183 13.35 8.14 -1.56
C GLU A 183 12.62 7.17 -0.64
N LEU A 184 13.27 6.08 -0.22
CA LEU A 184 12.66 5.12 0.69
C LEU A 184 12.38 5.75 2.06
N ASN A 185 13.28 6.57 2.60
CA ASN A 185 13.03 7.29 3.85
C ASN A 185 11.82 8.25 3.77
N SER A 186 11.51 8.78 2.58
CA SER A 186 10.32 9.60 2.37
C SER A 186 9.04 8.76 2.52
N ILE A 187 9.05 7.52 2.02
CA ILE A 187 7.98 6.52 2.22
C ILE A 187 7.93 6.10 3.69
N SER A 188 9.07 5.76 4.29
CA SER A 188 9.19 5.39 5.70
C SER A 188 8.65 6.48 6.62
N SER A 189 8.94 7.75 6.34
CA SER A 189 8.42 8.90 7.10
C SER A 189 6.91 9.08 6.94
N LEU A 190 6.32 8.63 5.83
CA LEU A 190 4.86 8.59 5.68
C LEU A 190 4.28 7.52 6.61
N ILE A 191 4.82 6.30 6.56
CA ILE A 191 4.38 5.14 7.34
C ILE A 191 4.58 5.37 8.85
N GLY A 192 5.76 5.83 9.25
CA GLY A 192 6.19 6.02 10.63
C GLY A 192 5.38 7.05 11.42
N LYS A 193 4.58 7.88 10.75
CA LYS A 193 3.69 8.85 11.39
C LYS A 193 2.43 8.21 11.98
N GLY A 194 2.04 7.01 11.54
CA GLY A 194 0.94 6.23 12.12
C GLY A 194 -0.48 6.78 11.94
N PHE A 195 -0.66 7.91 11.24
CA PHE A 195 -1.99 8.50 10.98
C PHE A 195 -2.53 8.28 9.57
N TYR A 196 -1.76 7.62 8.70
CA TYR A 196 -2.24 7.15 7.40
C TYR A 196 -2.74 5.72 7.56
N ALA A 197 -3.93 5.44 7.04
CA ALA A 197 -4.54 4.12 7.11
C ALA A 197 -4.00 3.20 5.99
N LEU A 198 -2.67 3.16 5.84
CA LEU A 198 -2.00 2.30 4.85
C LEU A 198 -2.18 0.85 5.27
N THR A 199 -2.73 0.03 4.37
CA THR A 199 -2.90 -1.41 4.52
C THR A 199 -1.90 -2.20 3.69
N LYS A 200 -1.45 -1.63 2.57
CA LYS A 200 -0.60 -2.31 1.60
C LYS A 200 0.48 -1.39 1.03
N VAL A 201 1.72 -1.89 0.97
CA VAL A 201 2.84 -1.25 0.28
C VAL A 201 3.50 -2.25 -0.67
N GLU A 202 3.56 -1.94 -1.95
CA GLU A 202 4.31 -2.71 -2.94
C GLU A 202 5.50 -1.90 -3.45
N LEU A 203 6.70 -2.43 -3.28
CA LEU A 203 7.95 -1.90 -3.85
C LEU A 203 8.50 -3.02 -4.75
N MET A 204 8.22 -2.96 -6.05
CA MET A 204 8.66 -4.00 -6.99
C MET A 204 9.75 -3.46 -7.91
N ASP A 205 10.81 -4.23 -8.14
CA ASP A 205 11.94 -3.83 -9.02
C ASP A 205 12.45 -2.41 -8.66
N CYS A 206 12.70 -2.18 -7.36
CA CYS A 206 13.09 -0.88 -6.82
C CYS A 206 14.56 -0.79 -6.38
N LEU A 207 15.35 -1.85 -6.56
CA LEU A 207 16.79 -1.92 -6.21
C LEU A 207 17.08 -1.38 -4.79
N LEU A 208 16.41 -1.96 -3.79
CA LEU A 208 16.46 -1.48 -2.41
C LEU A 208 17.85 -1.70 -1.79
N GLN A 209 18.39 -0.66 -1.16
CA GLN A 209 19.64 -0.77 -0.39
C GLN A 209 19.37 -1.37 1.00
N PRO A 210 20.24 -2.25 1.54
CA PRO A 210 20.00 -2.87 2.86
C PRO A 210 19.83 -1.89 4.02
N ASP A 211 20.61 -0.80 4.07
CA ASP A 211 20.47 0.25 5.10
C ASP A 211 19.11 0.95 5.02
N SER A 212 18.60 1.12 3.81
CA SER A 212 17.29 1.73 3.57
C SER A 212 16.17 0.79 4.04
N LEU A 213 16.32 -0.53 3.83
CA LEU A 213 15.38 -1.55 4.30
C LEU A 213 15.27 -1.57 5.82
N LYS A 214 16.40 -1.41 6.54
CA LYS A 214 16.38 -1.28 8.01
C LYS A 214 15.52 -0.11 8.48
N SER A 215 15.77 1.09 7.92
CA SER A 215 15.02 2.31 8.28
C SER A 215 13.53 2.19 7.94
N PHE A 216 13.22 1.55 6.82
CA PHE A 216 11.86 1.21 6.43
C PHE A 216 11.20 0.29 7.45
N GLY A 217 11.85 -0.83 7.82
CA GLY A 217 11.38 -1.76 8.84
C GLY A 217 11.10 -1.07 10.19
N ASP A 218 12.03 -0.26 10.69
CA ASP A 218 11.87 0.49 11.94
C ASP A 218 10.63 1.41 11.91
N SER A 219 10.31 1.98 10.74
CA SER A 219 9.16 2.87 10.56
C SER A 219 7.82 2.13 10.49
N THR A 220 7.80 0.86 10.06
CA THR A 220 6.55 0.06 9.98
C THR A 220 5.93 -0.19 11.36
N ARG A 221 6.74 -0.22 12.43
CA ARG A 221 6.28 -0.42 13.81
C ARG A 221 5.19 0.55 14.25
N ALA A 222 5.22 1.78 13.75
CA ALA A 222 4.24 2.80 14.09
C ALA A 222 2.92 2.65 13.31
N CYS A 223 2.94 1.97 12.18
CA CYS A 223 1.77 1.78 11.32
C CYS A 223 1.04 0.49 11.67
N ARG A 224 -0.03 0.61 12.46
CA ARG A 224 -0.82 -0.56 12.91
C ARG A 224 -1.78 -1.11 11.85
N THR A 225 -2.00 -0.36 10.77
CA THR A 225 -2.92 -0.77 9.70
C THR A 225 -2.22 -1.50 8.57
N LEU A 226 -0.88 -1.41 8.47
CA LEU A 226 -0.10 -2.00 7.39
C LEU A 226 0.02 -3.50 7.62
N THR A 227 -0.68 -4.28 6.80
CA THR A 227 -0.77 -5.74 6.91
C THR A 227 -0.02 -6.46 5.80
N GLU A 228 0.19 -5.80 4.65
CA GLU A 228 0.75 -6.43 3.45
C GLU A 228 1.92 -5.62 2.90
N ILE A 229 3.06 -6.27 2.71
CA ILE A 229 4.25 -5.70 2.09
C ILE A 229 4.72 -6.62 0.97
N VAL A 230 4.91 -6.06 -0.22
CA VAL A 230 5.48 -6.76 -1.38
C VAL A 230 6.82 -6.12 -1.69
N LEU A 231 7.90 -6.89 -1.65
CA LEU A 231 9.26 -6.45 -1.99
C LEU A 231 9.84 -7.30 -3.13
N ASP A 232 9.01 -7.72 -4.08
CA ASP A 232 9.44 -8.60 -5.16
C ASP A 232 10.50 -7.95 -6.07
N PHE A 233 11.44 -8.75 -6.55
CA PHE A 233 12.49 -8.37 -7.51
C PHE A 233 13.39 -7.22 -7.07
N ASN A 234 13.77 -7.11 -5.78
CA ASN A 234 14.60 -6.01 -5.27
C ASN A 234 16.08 -6.34 -5.10
N ASP A 235 16.53 -7.53 -5.53
CA ASP A 235 17.92 -8.01 -5.36
C ASP A 235 18.46 -7.73 -3.95
N LEU A 236 17.73 -8.15 -2.91
CA LEU A 236 18.05 -7.93 -1.48
C LEU A 236 19.38 -8.58 -1.01
N CYS A 237 20.20 -9.03 -1.94
CA CYS A 237 21.42 -9.82 -1.77
C CYS A 237 22.64 -9.11 -2.35
N TYR A 238 22.43 -7.89 -2.84
CA TYR A 238 23.48 -7.04 -3.36
C TYR A 238 24.58 -6.84 -2.29
N CYS A 239 25.82 -7.18 -2.66
CA CYS A 239 27.04 -7.07 -1.84
C CYS A 239 27.12 -7.96 -0.58
N ASP A 240 26.72 -9.24 -0.64
CA ASP A 240 26.87 -10.21 0.46
C ASP A 240 26.17 -9.78 1.78
N LEU A 241 25.21 -8.86 1.67
CA LEU A 241 24.40 -8.35 2.78
C LEU A 241 23.20 -9.25 3.05
N THR A 242 23.22 -10.48 2.52
CA THR A 242 22.12 -11.45 2.55
C THR A 242 21.61 -11.72 3.96
N TYR A 243 22.53 -11.91 4.91
CA TYR A 243 22.19 -12.11 6.32
C TYR A 243 21.52 -10.88 6.96
N LEU A 244 21.94 -9.66 6.58
CA LEU A 244 21.37 -8.42 7.13
C LEU A 244 19.96 -8.20 6.62
N SER A 245 19.72 -8.43 5.32
CA SER A 245 18.38 -8.35 4.74
C SER A 245 17.42 -9.31 5.44
N GLY A 246 17.81 -10.57 5.64
CA GLY A 246 17.04 -11.55 6.40
C GLY A 246 16.70 -11.09 7.82
N LYS A 247 17.70 -10.60 8.56
CA LYS A 247 17.53 -10.07 9.92
C LYS A 247 16.62 -8.85 9.98
N TYR A 248 16.74 -7.91 9.04
CA TYR A 248 15.90 -6.72 8.99
C TYR A 248 14.45 -7.05 8.64
N LEU A 249 14.23 -7.98 7.72
CA LEU A 249 12.90 -8.49 7.41
C LEU A 249 12.27 -9.22 8.60
N GLY A 250 13.04 -10.05 9.31
CA GLY A 250 12.58 -10.71 10.53
C GLY A 250 12.18 -9.71 11.61
N THR A 251 13.03 -8.71 11.85
CA THR A 251 12.74 -7.62 12.81
C THR A 251 11.47 -6.86 12.41
N LEU A 252 11.32 -6.53 11.12
CA LEU A 252 10.14 -5.86 10.57
C LEU A 252 8.87 -6.66 10.88
N LEU A 253 8.86 -7.96 10.60
CA LEU A 253 7.69 -8.82 10.86
C LEU A 253 7.36 -8.92 12.36
N CYS A 254 8.37 -9.15 13.20
CA CYS A 254 8.17 -9.30 14.65
C CYS A 254 7.69 -8.01 15.34
N GLN A 255 7.97 -6.84 14.76
CA GLN A 255 7.68 -5.54 15.40
C GLN A 255 6.54 -4.75 14.75
N SER A 256 5.94 -5.25 13.67
CA SER A 256 4.88 -4.55 12.93
C SER A 256 3.53 -5.28 13.02
N ALA A 257 2.54 -4.77 12.29
CA ALA A 257 1.25 -5.44 12.10
C ALA A 257 1.19 -6.23 10.78
N VAL A 258 2.34 -6.39 10.11
CA VAL A 258 2.44 -7.06 8.81
C VAL A 258 2.18 -8.56 9.01
N VAL A 259 1.31 -9.10 8.16
CA VAL A 259 0.91 -10.51 8.14
C VAL A 259 1.42 -11.18 6.87
N ASP A 260 1.33 -10.46 5.74
CA ASP A 260 1.72 -10.97 4.43
C ASP A 260 2.96 -10.24 3.94
N LEU A 261 4.04 -10.99 3.70
CA LEU A 261 5.30 -10.50 3.15
C LEU A 261 5.65 -11.32 1.90
N PHE A 262 5.75 -10.64 0.77
CA PHE A 262 6.14 -11.23 -0.51
C PHE A 262 7.57 -10.80 -0.86
N LEU A 263 8.39 -11.77 -1.25
CA LEU A 263 9.82 -11.62 -1.50
C LEU A 263 10.23 -12.34 -2.80
N ASP A 264 9.31 -12.51 -3.74
CA ASP A 264 9.57 -13.26 -4.97
C ASP A 264 10.69 -12.59 -5.78
N GLY A 265 11.58 -13.38 -6.36
CA GLY A 265 12.71 -12.85 -7.13
C GLY A 265 13.78 -12.14 -6.29
N ASN A 266 13.79 -12.32 -4.96
CA ASN A 266 14.93 -11.93 -4.13
C ASN A 266 15.79 -13.15 -3.84
N GLU A 267 17.06 -13.12 -4.22
CA GLU A 267 18.00 -14.25 -4.06
C GLU A 267 18.54 -14.40 -2.63
N LEU A 268 17.70 -14.39 -1.57
CA LEU A 268 18.11 -14.28 -0.14
C LEU A 268 19.12 -15.31 0.40
N GLU A 269 19.56 -16.25 -0.43
CA GLU A 269 20.46 -17.35 -0.12
C GLU A 269 20.03 -18.14 1.14
N ALA A 270 20.83 -19.11 1.55
CA ALA A 270 20.54 -19.87 2.77
C ALA A 270 20.67 -18.99 4.02
N GLU A 271 21.69 -18.13 4.09
CA GLU A 271 21.96 -17.32 5.28
C GLU A 271 20.84 -16.33 5.59
N GLY A 272 20.39 -15.56 4.59
CA GLY A 272 19.29 -14.61 4.77
C GLY A 272 18.01 -15.28 5.23
N VAL A 273 17.67 -16.44 4.66
CA VAL A 273 16.49 -17.21 5.06
C VAL A 273 16.62 -17.74 6.48
N ILE A 274 17.79 -18.25 6.90
CA ILE A 274 18.03 -18.72 8.27
C ILE A 274 17.77 -17.58 9.27
N TYR A 275 18.36 -16.41 9.06
CA TYR A 275 18.17 -15.28 9.99
C TYR A 275 16.73 -14.77 10.05
N LEU A 276 16.02 -14.80 8.93
CA LEU A 276 14.60 -14.47 8.88
C LEU A 276 13.78 -15.45 9.74
N VAL A 277 13.98 -16.76 9.53
CA VAL A 277 13.27 -17.81 10.26
C VAL A 277 13.62 -17.82 11.74
N ASP A 278 14.90 -17.67 12.09
CA ASP A 278 15.37 -17.61 13.47
C ASP A 278 14.72 -16.44 14.22
N SER A 279 14.68 -15.25 13.61
CA SER A 279 14.02 -14.07 14.20
C SER A 279 12.53 -14.31 14.49
N LEU A 280 11.85 -15.04 13.60
CA LEU A 280 10.44 -15.40 13.77
C LEU A 280 10.25 -16.48 14.83
N ALA A 281 11.14 -17.47 14.89
CA ALA A 281 11.11 -18.54 15.88
C ALA A 281 11.32 -18.00 17.30
N GLU A 282 12.36 -17.19 17.50
CA GLU A 282 12.65 -16.53 18.78
C GLU A 282 11.45 -15.69 19.25
N TYR A 283 10.87 -14.89 18.35
CA TYR A 283 9.71 -14.08 18.68
C TYR A 283 8.47 -14.93 19.03
N ALA A 284 8.25 -16.05 18.33
CA ALA A 284 7.15 -16.95 18.62
C ALA A 284 7.29 -17.64 19.99
N GLU A 285 8.51 -18.05 20.36
CA GLU A 285 8.83 -18.62 21.67
C GLU A 285 8.61 -17.61 22.81
N ASP A 286 9.14 -16.39 22.65
CA ASP A 286 8.95 -15.31 23.62
C ASP A 286 7.47 -14.95 23.79
N GLU A 287 6.72 -14.87 22.68
CA GLU A 287 5.29 -14.59 22.71
C GLU A 287 4.50 -15.71 23.40
N ALA A 288 4.86 -16.98 23.17
CA ALA A 288 4.23 -18.12 23.84
C ALA A 288 4.46 -18.07 25.35
N LYS A 289 5.71 -17.83 25.77
CA LYS A 289 6.07 -17.69 27.19
C LYS A 289 5.30 -16.54 27.85
N ARG A 290 5.23 -15.37 27.20
CA ARG A 290 4.49 -14.20 27.70
C ARG A 290 2.99 -14.51 27.89
N ARG A 291 2.39 -15.28 26.98
CA ARG A 291 0.98 -15.70 27.10
C ARG A 291 0.76 -16.68 28.25
N GLU A 292 1.68 -17.61 28.48
CA GLU A 292 1.60 -18.54 29.60
C GLU A 292 1.71 -17.81 30.94
N GLU A 293 2.68 -16.90 31.08
CA GLU A 293 2.85 -16.09 32.30
C GLU A 293 1.62 -15.20 32.57
N GLU A 294 1.05 -14.57 31.53
CA GLU A 294 -0.17 -13.77 31.68
C GLU A 294 -1.39 -14.62 32.06
N ALA A 295 -1.51 -15.83 31.54
CA ALA A 295 -2.57 -16.78 31.91
C ALA A 295 -2.44 -17.24 33.37
N GLN A 296 -1.22 -17.52 33.83
CA GLN A 296 -0.95 -17.87 35.23
C GLN A 296 -1.29 -16.72 36.16
N ARG A 297 -0.90 -15.47 35.81
CA ARG A 297 -1.24 -14.29 36.61
C ARG A 297 -2.75 -14.08 36.71
N LYS A 298 -3.48 -14.22 35.61
CA LYS A 298 -4.96 -14.11 35.62
C LYS A 298 -5.61 -15.20 36.47
N LEU A 299 -5.07 -16.42 36.47
CA LEU A 299 -5.58 -17.51 37.32
C LEU A 299 -5.36 -17.22 38.81
N GLN A 300 -4.18 -16.71 39.17
CA GLN A 300 -3.86 -16.30 40.54
C GLN A 300 -4.75 -15.16 41.01
N GLU A 301 -4.89 -14.09 40.22
CA GLU A 301 -5.78 -12.96 40.54
C GLU A 301 -7.24 -13.38 40.68
N ALA A 302 -7.72 -14.32 39.84
CA ALA A 302 -9.07 -14.86 39.94
C ALA A 302 -9.27 -15.71 41.22
N ALA A 303 -8.26 -16.50 41.60
CA ALA A 303 -8.28 -17.29 42.83
C ALA A 303 -8.29 -16.38 44.07
N GLU A 304 -7.49 -15.31 44.09
CA GLU A 304 -7.46 -14.34 45.19
C GLU A 304 -8.78 -13.58 45.32
N LYS A 305 -9.38 -13.12 44.22
CA LYS A 305 -10.71 -12.49 44.24
C LYS A 305 -11.81 -13.45 44.73
N ALA A 306 -11.73 -14.72 44.37
CA ALA A 306 -12.66 -15.74 44.88
C ALA A 306 -12.50 -15.98 46.39
N LEU A 307 -11.27 -15.97 46.91
CA LEU A 307 -10.99 -16.07 48.34
C LEU A 307 -11.46 -14.84 49.13
N GLN A 308 -11.26 -13.63 48.60
CA GLN A 308 -11.72 -12.38 49.23
C GLN A 308 -13.26 -12.34 49.32
N SER A 309 -13.96 -12.62 48.23
CA SER A 309 -15.43 -12.66 48.22
C SER A 309 -16.02 -13.78 49.10
N ALA A 310 -15.34 -14.93 49.23
CA ALA A 310 -15.75 -15.99 50.16
C ALA A 310 -15.55 -15.59 51.63
N SER A 311 -14.56 -14.75 51.94
CA SER A 311 -14.28 -14.27 53.30
C SER A 311 -15.25 -13.18 53.76
N GLU A 312 -15.74 -12.33 52.85
CA GLU A 312 -16.75 -11.30 53.12
C GLU A 312 -18.18 -11.88 53.27
N ALA A 313 -18.41 -13.13 52.85
CA ALA A 313 -19.71 -13.79 52.90
C ALA A 313 -20.01 -14.57 54.20
N LYS A 314 -19.24 -14.40 55.29
CA LYS A 314 -19.53 -15.10 56.56
C LYS A 314 -20.78 -14.52 57.26
N PRO A 315 -21.78 -15.36 57.59
CA PRO A 315 -23.03 -14.92 58.20
C PRO A 315 -22.89 -14.68 59.71
N ASP A 316 -23.46 -13.57 60.18
CA ASP A 316 -23.74 -13.35 61.60
C ASP A 316 -24.59 -14.51 62.14
N SER A 317 -24.02 -15.26 63.08
CA SER A 317 -24.75 -16.11 64.02
C SER A 317 -24.31 -15.65 65.42
N ALA A 318 -25.14 -15.49 66.44
CA ALA A 318 -26.27 -16.30 66.86
C ALA A 318 -26.97 -15.66 68.08
N LYS A 319 -28.23 -16.04 68.35
CA LYS A 319 -28.71 -16.71 69.60
C LYS A 319 -30.21 -16.49 69.83
N SER A 320 -30.96 -17.58 70.06
CA SER A 320 -31.80 -17.76 71.26
C SER A 320 -32.54 -19.10 71.22
N SER A 321 -32.59 -19.74 72.37
CA SER A 321 -33.10 -21.07 72.70
C SER A 321 -34.62 -21.09 72.97
N LYS A 322 -35.28 -22.26 72.87
CA LYS A 322 -35.84 -23.05 74.00
C LYS A 322 -37.02 -23.96 73.60
N SER A 323 -36.92 -25.22 74.04
CA SER A 323 -37.89 -26.30 74.28
C SER A 323 -39.35 -26.26 73.77
N GLY A 324 -39.81 -27.38 73.18
CA GLY A 324 -41.24 -27.70 73.06
C GLY A 324 -41.52 -29.09 72.48
N LYS A 325 -41.99 -30.02 73.33
CA LYS A 325 -42.32 -31.43 73.07
C LYS A 325 -43.77 -31.58 72.57
N LYS A 326 -44.05 -32.21 71.42
CA LYS A 326 -45.29 -33.01 71.22
C LYS A 326 -45.29 -33.94 69.99
N LYS A 327 -45.96 -35.08 70.21
CA LYS A 327 -46.21 -36.26 69.37
C LYS A 327 -46.92 -35.97 68.03
N GLY A 328 -46.71 -36.86 67.05
CA GLY A 328 -47.81 -37.51 66.32
C GLY A 328 -47.70 -37.62 64.79
N GLY A 329 -47.92 -38.84 64.27
CA GLY A 329 -48.47 -39.13 62.93
C GLY A 329 -47.45 -39.14 61.76
N LYS A 330 -47.01 -40.29 61.19
CA LYS A 330 -47.69 -41.34 60.41
C LYS A 330 -47.74 -41.05 58.88
N LYS A 331 -46.99 -41.91 58.16
CA LYS A 331 -47.22 -42.51 56.82
C LYS A 331 -47.00 -41.71 55.52
N GLY A 332 -46.29 -42.40 54.61
CA GLY A 332 -46.46 -42.39 53.16
C GLY A 332 -45.41 -41.55 52.42
N GLY A 333 -44.65 -42.02 51.44
CA GLY A 333 -44.60 -43.31 50.76
C GLY A 333 -43.58 -43.27 49.62
N LYS A 334 -43.18 -44.46 49.16
CA LYS A 334 -42.73 -44.88 47.80
C LYS A 334 -41.73 -43.98 47.04
N LYS A 335 -40.51 -44.46 46.76
CA LYS A 335 -40.07 -45.46 45.73
C LYS A 335 -39.60 -44.77 44.43
N GLY A 336 -38.41 -45.19 43.99
CA GLY A 336 -37.91 -45.08 42.60
C GLY A 336 -36.83 -44.02 42.45
N GLY A 337 -35.66 -44.25 41.89
CA GLY A 337 -35.14 -45.44 41.22
C GLY A 337 -33.64 -45.26 40.95
N LYS A 338 -32.92 -46.34 41.18
CA LYS A 338 -31.51 -46.60 40.85
C LYS A 338 -31.38 -46.71 39.32
N LYS A 339 -30.37 -46.10 38.70
CA LYS A 339 -29.56 -46.75 37.63
C LYS A 339 -28.45 -45.84 37.13
N GLY A 340 -27.20 -46.28 37.35
CA GLY A 340 -26.05 -45.79 36.61
C GLY A 340 -25.93 -46.41 35.22
N ARG A 341 -25.10 -45.81 34.38
CA ARG A 341 -24.46 -46.44 33.21
C ARG A 341 -23.31 -45.51 32.77
N LYS A 342 -22.06 -45.83 33.10
CA LYS A 342 -21.10 -46.71 32.41
C LYS A 342 -20.41 -46.02 31.22
N LYS A 343 -19.10 -45.83 31.40
CA LYS A 343 -18.05 -45.59 30.39
C LYS A 343 -18.31 -46.34 29.07
N ARG A 344 -17.94 -45.71 27.96
CA ARG A 344 -17.43 -46.43 26.77
C ARG A 344 -16.28 -45.64 26.14
N ALA A 345 -15.13 -46.29 26.09
CA ALA A 345 -14.03 -46.03 25.17
C ALA A 345 -14.18 -46.97 23.97
N GLU A 346 -13.78 -46.53 22.78
CA GLU A 346 -13.18 -47.28 21.64
C GLU A 346 -13.15 -46.32 20.43
N ARG A 347 -11.99 -45.87 19.90
CA ARG A 347 -10.93 -46.49 19.07
C ARG A 347 -11.26 -46.63 17.56
N LYS A 348 -10.34 -46.05 16.76
CA LYS A 348 -9.84 -46.42 15.41
C LYS A 348 -10.65 -46.06 14.14
N GLY A 349 -10.05 -45.17 13.33
CA GLY A 349 -9.33 -45.56 12.09
C GLY A 349 -10.09 -45.53 10.76
N GLY A 350 -9.54 -44.79 9.79
CA GLY A 350 -9.86 -44.91 8.35
C GLY A 350 -9.18 -43.83 7.51
N LYS A 351 -7.91 -44.02 7.14
CA LYS A 351 -7.44 -44.06 5.74
C LYS A 351 -8.54 -43.86 4.68
N LYS A 352 -8.34 -42.85 3.83
CA LYS A 352 -8.24 -43.01 2.38
C LYS A 352 -7.23 -42.01 1.84
#